data_AF-A0A0G1SG79-F1
#
_entry.id   AF-A0A0G1SG79-F1
#
_cell.length_a   1.000
_cell.length_b   1.000
_cell.length_c   1.000
_cell.angle_alpha   90.00
_cell.angle_beta   90.00
_cell.angle_gamma   90.00
#
_symmetry.space_group_name_H-M   'P 1'
#
loop_
_entity.id
_entity.type
_entity.pdbx_description
1 polymer ?
#
loop_
_entity_poly.entity_id
_entity_poly.type
_entity_poly.pdbx_seq_one_letter_code
_entity_poly.pdbx_strand_id
1 'polypeptide(L)'
;MAKVLQARTEFASALNQVAHERNLDPEVVLDTIKQAIVAAFRKDHPDQYDETKTYDSDLDAQTGEHRVFVLEGKKRVDITPPGFGRIAAQTAKQVILQKIREAEKSATVAEYEKRLGSLVNGMILRFIGNEIIVDIGKAEAVMPASEQVYSEDYHINQRLTFYLDSIRDSLRGREVVVSRANTGLIKELFKREVPEVNSGAVEIKAIARDPGSRTKIAVYSHQSGVDPVGSCVGQKGVRVQAVPPV
;
A
#
# COMPACT_ATOMS: atom_id res chain seq x y z
N MET A 1 9.18 13.88 33.02
CA MET A 1 8.76 15.25 32.62
C MET A 1 9.48 15.58 31.32
N ALA A 2 8.76 15.45 30.19
CA ALA A 2 9.32 15.67 28.86
C ALA A 2 9.66 17.16 28.69
N LYS A 3 10.91 17.46 28.37
CA LYS A 3 11.33 18.81 27.95
C LYS A 3 10.55 19.16 26.69
N VAL A 4 9.58 20.06 26.85
CA VAL A 4 8.90 20.74 25.75
C VAL A 4 9.98 21.48 24.94
N LEU A 5 10.37 20.90 23.80
CA LEU A 5 11.36 21.45 22.90
C LEU A 5 10.78 22.71 22.24
N GLN A 6 11.27 23.88 22.66
CA GLN A 6 10.92 25.17 22.10
C GLN A 6 12.10 25.67 21.26
N ALA A 7 12.04 25.55 19.91
CA ALA A 7 12.91 26.30 18.99
C ALA A 7 12.30 26.38 17.57
N ARG A 8 12.33 27.60 17.00
CA ARG A 8 11.66 28.07 15.77
C ARG A 8 12.56 27.94 14.54
N THR A 9 12.64 26.77 13.91
CA THR A 9 13.15 26.65 12.53
C THR A 9 12.15 25.89 11.67
N GLU A 10 12.02 26.26 10.39
CA GLU A 10 11.10 25.59 9.47
C GLU A 10 11.40 24.08 9.36
N PHE A 11 12.69 23.71 9.45
CA PHE A 11 13.15 22.32 9.40
C PHE A 11 12.70 21.51 10.63
N ALA A 12 12.94 22.01 11.84
CA ALA A 12 12.53 21.33 13.06
C ALA A 12 11.00 21.25 13.19
N SER A 13 10.29 22.29 12.76
CA SER A 13 8.82 22.26 12.71
C SER A 13 8.30 21.22 11.71
N ALA A 14 8.89 21.15 10.51
CA ALA A 14 8.52 20.15 9.50
C ALA A 14 8.84 18.73 9.95
N LEU A 15 10.01 18.49 10.53
CA LEU A 15 10.43 17.20 11.06
C LEU A 15 9.51 16.73 12.20
N ASN A 16 9.22 17.61 13.17
CA ASN A 16 8.31 17.29 14.26
C ASN A 16 6.88 17.07 13.77
N GLN A 17 6.42 17.83 12.77
CA GLN A 17 5.10 17.64 12.16
C GLN A 17 5.00 16.26 11.48
N VAL A 18 6.02 15.87 10.71
CA VAL A 18 6.11 14.56 10.07
C VAL A 18 6.08 13.43 11.11
N ALA A 19 6.86 13.57 12.18
CA ALA A 19 6.94 12.59 13.24
C ALA A 19 5.60 12.44 14.01
N HIS A 20 4.97 13.58 14.34
CA HIS A 20 3.81 13.61 15.24
C HIS A 20 2.48 13.29 14.54
N GLU A 21 2.32 13.62 13.26
CA GLU A 21 1.09 13.31 12.51
C GLU A 21 0.96 11.83 12.14
N ARG A 22 2.08 11.08 12.17
CA ARG A 22 2.17 9.74 11.56
C ARG A 22 2.87 8.70 12.43
N ASN A 23 3.11 9.03 13.70
CA ASN A 23 3.65 8.13 14.73
C ASN A 23 5.01 7.51 14.35
N LEU A 24 5.84 8.29 13.64
CA LEU A 24 7.22 7.92 13.31
C LEU A 24 8.17 8.54 14.34
N ASP A 25 9.18 7.78 14.76
CA ASP A 25 10.23 8.29 15.66
C ASP A 25 11.11 9.30 14.89
N PRO A 26 11.25 10.56 15.38
CA PRO A 26 12.16 11.54 14.79
C PRO A 26 13.58 11.02 14.57
N GLU A 27 14.09 10.14 15.43
CA GLU A 27 15.43 9.59 15.33
C GLU A 27 15.61 8.72 14.07
N VAL A 28 14.61 7.91 13.73
CA VAL A 28 14.63 7.05 12.53
C VAL A 28 14.62 7.90 11.25
N VAL A 29 13.88 9.01 11.26
CA VAL A 29 13.85 9.94 10.13
C VAL A 29 15.21 10.63 9.97
N LEU A 30 15.82 11.07 11.06
CA LEU A 30 17.16 11.68 11.05
C LEU A 30 18.22 10.72 10.52
N ASP A 31 18.22 9.46 10.96
CA ASP A 31 19.16 8.44 10.48
C ASP A 31 19.01 8.17 8.97
N THR A 32 17.77 8.10 8.49
CA THR A 32 17.50 7.94 7.05
C THR A 32 18.04 9.13 6.24
N ILE A 33 17.86 10.36 6.74
CA ILE A 33 18.36 11.56 6.08
C ILE A 33 19.88 11.55 6.03
N LYS A 34 20.55 11.17 7.14
CA LYS A 34 22.01 11.03 7.19
C LYS A 34 22.53 10.08 6.11
N GLN A 35 21.96 8.87 6.05
CA GLN A 35 22.35 7.89 5.02
C GLN A 35 22.11 8.42 3.59
N ALA A 36 21.01 9.12 3.37
CA ALA A 36 20.70 9.71 2.07
C ALA A 36 21.66 10.85 1.68
N ILE A 37 22.11 11.66 2.64
CA ILE A 37 23.10 12.70 2.41
C ILE A 37 24.45 12.10 2.01
N VAL A 38 24.88 11.01 2.66
CA VAL A 38 26.09 10.27 2.26
C VAL A 38 25.96 9.71 0.84
N ALA A 39 24.80 9.16 0.50
CA ALA A 39 24.53 8.67 -0.86
C ALA A 39 24.53 9.81 -1.91
N ALA A 40 24.01 10.99 -1.55
CA ALA A 40 24.07 12.17 -2.40
C ALA A 40 25.50 12.68 -2.59
N PHE A 41 26.32 12.67 -1.52
CA PHE A 41 27.74 13.03 -1.57
C PHE A 41 28.52 12.13 -2.54
N ARG A 42 28.34 10.81 -2.45
CA ARG A 42 28.94 9.83 -3.39
C ARG A 42 28.65 10.18 -4.85
N LYS A 43 27.42 10.63 -5.14
CA LYS A 43 26.96 10.90 -6.49
C LYS A 43 27.47 12.23 -7.05
N ASP A 44 27.51 13.27 -6.21
CA ASP A 44 27.88 14.63 -6.64
C ASP A 44 29.40 14.87 -6.65
N HIS A 45 30.14 14.14 -5.83
CA HIS A 45 31.60 14.29 -5.68
C HIS A 45 32.33 12.94 -5.82
N PRO A 46 32.31 12.32 -7.01
CA PRO A 46 33.00 11.05 -7.25
C PRO A 46 34.52 11.15 -7.01
N ASP A 47 35.11 12.32 -7.23
CA ASP A 47 36.56 12.55 -7.08
C ASP A 47 37.04 12.52 -5.62
N GLN A 48 36.15 12.80 -4.66
CA GLN A 48 36.43 12.78 -3.22
C GLN A 48 35.90 11.51 -2.54
N TYR A 49 35.25 10.65 -3.32
CA TYR A 49 34.64 9.42 -2.86
C TYR A 49 35.55 8.22 -3.15
N ASP A 50 35.85 7.45 -2.11
CA ASP A 50 36.67 6.24 -2.15
C ASP A 50 35.81 5.09 -1.62
N GLU A 51 35.51 4.11 -2.48
CA GLU A 51 34.68 2.94 -2.14
C GLU A 51 35.25 2.09 -1.00
N THR A 52 36.55 2.24 -0.69
CA THR A 52 37.21 1.53 0.42
C THR A 52 37.04 2.21 1.77
N LYS A 53 36.58 3.47 1.80
CA LYS A 53 36.41 4.26 3.03
C LYS A 53 34.96 4.28 3.50
N THR A 54 34.77 4.36 4.82
CA THR A 54 33.44 4.51 5.43
C THR A 54 33.12 5.99 5.61
N TYR A 55 31.91 6.36 5.23
CA TYR A 55 31.39 7.72 5.34
C TYR A 55 30.27 7.76 6.37
N ASP A 56 30.22 8.85 7.10
CA ASP A 56 29.19 9.14 8.09
C ASP A 56 28.71 10.57 7.87
N SER A 57 27.53 10.91 8.39
CA SER A 57 27.05 12.29 8.35
C SER A 57 26.36 12.67 9.65
N ASP A 58 26.61 13.89 10.10
CA ASP A 58 25.79 14.51 11.13
C ASP A 58 24.77 15.43 10.48
N LEU A 59 23.62 15.50 11.14
CA LEU A 59 22.53 16.40 10.82
C LEU A 59 22.05 16.96 12.14
N ASP A 60 22.17 18.27 12.30
CA ASP A 60 21.63 18.97 13.45
C ASP A 60 20.11 19.11 13.27
N ALA A 61 19.35 18.54 14.20
CA ALA A 61 17.89 18.53 14.15
C ALA A 61 17.25 19.93 14.32
N GLN A 62 18.00 20.90 14.87
CA GLN A 62 17.52 22.25 15.13
C GLN A 62 17.88 23.20 13.99
N THR A 63 19.12 23.16 13.52
CA THR A 63 19.61 24.10 12.50
C THR A 63 19.48 23.56 11.07
N GLY A 64 19.38 22.23 10.91
CA GLY A 64 19.48 21.58 9.61
C GLY A 64 20.89 21.61 9.03
N GLU A 65 21.90 22.02 9.81
CA GLU A 65 23.29 21.92 9.40
C GLU A 65 23.69 20.46 9.25
N HIS A 66 24.29 20.13 8.11
CA HIS A 66 24.82 18.82 7.82
C HIS A 66 26.32 18.87 7.62
N ARG A 67 26.99 17.82 8.06
CA ARG A 67 28.41 17.61 7.84
C ARG A 67 28.63 16.17 7.41
N VAL A 68 29.49 15.98 6.41
CA VAL A 68 29.89 14.67 5.94
C VAL A 68 31.30 14.40 6.46
N PHE A 69 31.46 13.24 7.09
CA PHE A 69 32.72 12.80 7.66
C PHE A 69 33.20 11.55 6.95
N VAL A 70 34.51 11.45 6.73
CA VAL A 70 35.17 10.19 6.41
C VAL A 70 35.75 9.60 7.69
N LEU A 71 35.54 8.30 7.89
CA LEU A 71 36.08 7.55 9.01
C LEU A 71 37.45 6.97 8.65
N GLU A 72 38.49 7.54 9.26
CA GLU A 72 39.86 7.03 9.17
C GLU A 72 40.24 6.39 10.52
N GLY A 73 39.97 5.08 10.64
CA GLY A 73 40.14 4.34 11.90
C GLY A 73 39.13 4.80 12.96
N LYS A 74 39.61 5.49 14.01
CA LYS A 74 38.77 6.07 15.09
C LYS A 74 38.50 7.58 14.95
N LYS A 75 39.02 8.22 13.90
CA LYS A 75 38.89 9.67 13.70
C LYS A 75 37.83 9.98 12.64
N ARG A 76 36.97 10.96 12.92
CA ARG A 76 36.03 11.57 11.96
C ARG A 76 36.72 12.79 11.35
N VAL A 77 36.98 12.76 10.05
CA VAL A 77 37.55 13.91 9.32
C VAL A 77 36.44 14.56 8.52
N ASP A 78 36.19 15.85 8.74
CA ASP A 78 35.18 16.62 8.01
C ASP A 78 35.65 16.85 6.57
N ILE A 79 34.84 16.40 5.61
CA ILE A 79 35.10 16.51 4.18
C ILE A 79 33.96 17.26 3.47
N THR A 80 33.15 18.02 4.21
CA THR A 80 31.97 18.69 3.68
C THR A 80 32.37 19.73 2.62
N PRO A 81 31.96 19.56 1.35
CA PRO A 81 32.35 20.49 0.30
C PRO A 81 31.64 21.84 0.43
N PRO A 82 32.26 22.94 -0.01
CA PRO A 82 31.63 24.25 0.00
C PRO A 82 30.40 24.24 -0.92
N GLY A 83 29.24 24.67 -0.39
CA GLY A 83 27.98 24.71 -1.14
C GLY A 83 27.17 23.40 -1.16
N PHE A 84 27.73 22.29 -0.64
CA PHE A 84 27.01 21.02 -0.46
C PHE A 84 25.77 21.16 0.45
N GLY A 85 25.81 22.21 1.29
CA GLY A 85 24.67 22.95 1.85
C GLY A 85 23.31 22.69 1.21
N ARG A 86 23.20 23.13 -0.05
CA ARG A 86 21.94 23.13 -0.80
C ARG A 86 21.49 21.73 -1.22
N ILE A 87 22.43 20.86 -1.61
CA ILE A 87 22.14 19.51 -2.09
C ILE A 87 21.63 18.64 -0.96
N ALA A 88 22.25 18.72 0.21
CA ALA A 88 21.80 17.99 1.39
C ALA A 88 20.42 18.46 1.86
N ALA A 89 20.14 19.77 1.85
CA ALA A 89 18.81 20.29 2.18
C ALA A 89 17.71 19.78 1.21
N GLN A 90 17.99 19.75 -0.09
CA GLN A 90 17.07 19.19 -1.09
C GLN A 90 16.87 17.68 -0.90
N THR A 91 17.95 16.95 -0.63
CA THR A 91 17.93 15.51 -0.36
C THR A 91 17.12 15.21 0.90
N ALA A 92 17.36 15.92 1.99
CA ALA A 92 16.62 15.80 3.24
C ALA A 92 15.12 16.03 3.02
N LYS A 93 14.74 17.09 2.28
CA LYS A 93 13.34 17.34 1.92
C LYS A 93 12.72 16.16 1.15
N GLN A 94 13.44 15.61 0.17
CA GLN A 94 12.95 14.49 -0.62
C GLN A 94 12.76 13.22 0.23
N VAL A 95 13.71 12.91 1.11
CA VAL A 95 13.65 11.77 2.02
C VAL A 95 12.50 11.89 3.01
N ILE A 96 12.31 13.09 3.59
CA ILE A 96 11.18 13.38 4.47
C ILE A 96 9.85 13.14 3.74
N LEU A 97 9.69 13.70 2.53
CA LEU A 97 8.49 13.50 1.72
C LEU A 97 8.26 12.02 1.36
N GLN A 98 9.33 11.28 1.07
CA GLN A 98 9.23 9.85 0.80
C GLN A 98 8.78 9.07 2.03
N LYS A 99 9.36 9.35 3.21
CA LYS A 99 9.00 8.70 4.47
C LYS A 99 7.56 9.00 4.88
N ILE A 100 7.07 10.23 4.65
CA ILE A 100 5.66 10.57 4.83
C ILE A 100 4.78 9.64 3.98
N ARG A 101 5.06 9.54 2.67
CA ARG A 101 4.26 8.71 1.76
C ARG A 101 4.30 7.23 2.13
N GLU A 102 5.46 6.71 2.54
CA GLU A 102 5.61 5.32 3.01
C GLU A 102 4.76 5.05 4.26
N ALA A 103 4.78 5.97 5.23
CA ALA A 103 3.99 5.87 6.45
C ALA A 103 2.48 5.95 6.17
N GLU A 104 2.05 6.88 5.32
CA GLU A 104 0.64 7.01 4.92
C GLU A 104 0.14 5.76 4.18
N LYS A 105 0.96 5.22 3.27
CA LYS A 105 0.66 3.94 2.60
C LYS A 105 0.51 2.82 3.62
N SER A 106 1.45 2.68 4.54
CA SER A 106 1.42 1.60 5.55
C SER A 106 0.20 1.69 6.48
N ALA A 107 -0.15 2.90 6.94
CA ALA A 107 -1.32 3.12 7.78
C ALA A 107 -2.62 2.78 7.05
N THR A 108 -2.71 3.14 5.77
CA THR A 108 -3.88 2.84 4.94
C THR A 108 -3.99 1.34 4.66
N VAL A 109 -2.89 0.66 4.36
CA VAL A 109 -2.86 -0.81 4.16
C VAL A 109 -3.34 -1.53 5.42
N ALA A 110 -2.95 -1.07 6.62
CA ALA A 110 -3.41 -1.64 7.88
C ALA A 110 -4.94 -1.46 8.12
N GLU A 111 -5.56 -0.43 7.54
CA GLU A 111 -7.03 -0.28 7.52
C GLU A 111 -7.69 -1.37 6.67
N TYR A 112 -7.12 -1.67 5.50
CA TYR A 112 -7.61 -2.73 4.61
C TYR A 112 -7.33 -4.14 5.13
N GLU A 113 -6.27 -4.33 5.92
CA GLU A 113 -5.94 -5.60 6.60
C GLU A 113 -7.10 -6.09 7.47
N LYS A 114 -7.77 -5.17 8.18
CA LYS A 114 -8.94 -5.48 9.02
C LYS A 114 -10.19 -5.84 8.21
N ARG A 115 -10.18 -5.54 6.91
CA ARG A 115 -11.31 -5.71 5.98
C ARG A 115 -11.04 -6.77 4.92
N LEU A 116 -9.99 -7.59 5.08
CA LEU A 116 -9.71 -8.71 4.20
C LEU A 116 -10.93 -9.63 4.09
N GLY A 117 -11.16 -10.14 2.88
CA GLY A 117 -12.33 -10.94 2.57
C GLY A 117 -13.61 -10.18 2.27
N SER A 118 -13.54 -8.85 2.09
CA SER A 118 -14.68 -8.02 1.69
C SER A 118 -14.56 -7.50 0.25
N LEU A 119 -15.68 -7.00 -0.29
CA LEU A 119 -15.70 -6.37 -1.61
C LEU A 119 -15.22 -4.92 -1.54
N VAL A 120 -14.48 -4.52 -2.58
CA VAL A 120 -14.09 -3.15 -2.81
C VAL A 120 -14.38 -2.75 -4.24
N ASN A 121 -14.89 -1.54 -4.45
CA ASN A 121 -15.01 -0.99 -5.79
C ASN A 121 -13.71 -0.26 -6.11
N GLY A 122 -13.15 -0.53 -7.28
CA GLY A 122 -11.91 0.09 -7.71
C GLY A 122 -11.92 0.46 -9.18
N MET A 123 -10.97 1.32 -9.56
CA MET A 123 -10.75 1.76 -10.92
C MET A 123 -9.38 1.31 -11.41
N ILE A 124 -9.32 0.66 -12.56
CA ILE A 124 -8.04 0.25 -13.15
C ILE A 124 -7.26 1.50 -13.57
N LEU A 125 -6.08 1.68 -13.00
CA LEU A 125 -5.22 2.83 -13.30
C LEU A 125 -4.26 2.55 -14.46
N ARG A 126 -3.57 1.40 -14.40
CA ARG A 126 -2.47 1.07 -15.31
C ARG A 126 -2.11 -0.40 -15.24
N PHE A 127 -1.37 -0.85 -16.25
CA PHE A 127 -0.80 -2.19 -16.36
C PHE A 127 0.71 -2.11 -16.15
N ILE A 128 1.26 -2.96 -15.28
CA ILE A 128 2.70 -3.07 -15.02
C ILE A 128 3.11 -4.52 -15.28
N GLY A 129 3.67 -4.79 -16.46
CA GLY A 129 3.92 -6.17 -16.89
C GLY A 129 2.61 -6.95 -16.96
N ASN A 130 2.49 -8.02 -16.16
CA ASN A 130 1.27 -8.81 -16.05
C ASN A 130 0.43 -8.46 -14.80
N GLU A 131 0.83 -7.46 -14.01
CA GLU A 131 0.06 -6.98 -12.87
C GLU A 131 -0.82 -5.78 -13.26
N ILE A 132 -2.04 -5.73 -12.73
CA ILE A 132 -2.97 -4.61 -12.94
C ILE A 132 -3.01 -3.77 -11.66
N ILE A 133 -2.77 -2.47 -11.78
CA ILE A 133 -2.86 -1.54 -10.65
C ILE A 133 -4.26 -0.94 -10.61
N VAL A 134 -4.89 -1.06 -9.45
CA VAL A 134 -6.27 -0.65 -9.21
C VAL A 134 -6.29 0.42 -8.10
N ASP A 135 -6.94 1.54 -8.37
CA ASP A 135 -7.29 2.52 -7.35
C ASP A 135 -8.50 2.03 -6.57
N ILE A 136 -8.35 1.81 -5.26
CA ILE A 136 -9.42 1.41 -4.34
C ILE A 136 -9.86 2.55 -3.41
N GLY A 137 -9.56 3.80 -3.79
CA GLY A 137 -9.96 5.03 -3.11
C GLY A 137 -8.81 5.65 -2.32
N LYS A 138 -8.50 5.11 -1.14
CA LYS A 138 -7.43 5.65 -0.29
C LYS A 138 -6.05 5.04 -0.58
N ALA A 139 -6.00 3.91 -1.29
CA ALA A 139 -4.77 3.19 -1.60
C ALA A 139 -4.80 2.65 -3.03
N GLU A 140 -3.61 2.35 -3.55
CA GLU A 140 -3.45 1.52 -4.74
C GLU A 140 -3.37 0.04 -4.31
N ALA A 141 -4.06 -0.81 -5.06
CA ALA A 141 -4.02 -2.26 -4.94
C ALA A 141 -3.44 -2.88 -6.21
N VAL A 142 -2.90 -4.08 -6.07
CA VAL A 142 -2.33 -4.87 -7.16
C VAL A 142 -3.21 -6.09 -7.41
N MET A 143 -3.55 -6.32 -8.67
CA MET A 143 -4.18 -7.55 -9.12
C MET A 143 -3.17 -8.36 -9.95
N PRO A 144 -2.51 -9.37 -9.37
CA PRO A 144 -1.54 -10.18 -10.08
C PRO A 144 -2.22 -11.08 -11.12
N ALA A 145 -1.45 -11.59 -12.08
CA ALA A 145 -1.97 -12.41 -13.18
C ALA A 145 -2.77 -13.64 -12.71
N SER A 146 -2.40 -14.24 -11.57
CA SER A 146 -3.11 -15.39 -10.99
C SER A 146 -4.52 -15.03 -10.47
N GLU A 147 -4.74 -13.76 -10.14
CA GLU A 147 -6.00 -13.27 -9.58
C GLU A 147 -6.89 -12.57 -10.62
N GLN A 148 -6.40 -12.50 -11.86
CA GLN A 148 -7.11 -11.99 -13.04
C GLN A 148 -7.96 -13.10 -13.66
N VAL A 149 -9.05 -12.69 -14.31
CA VAL A 149 -9.87 -13.58 -15.13
C VAL A 149 -9.53 -13.33 -16.58
N TYR A 150 -8.95 -14.31 -17.26
CA TYR A 150 -8.42 -14.13 -18.63
C TYR A 150 -9.50 -13.77 -19.67
N SER A 151 -10.73 -14.22 -19.46
CA SER A 151 -11.85 -13.90 -20.34
C SER A 151 -12.45 -12.52 -20.10
N GLU A 152 -12.04 -11.80 -19.05
CA GLU A 152 -12.46 -10.43 -18.81
C GLU A 152 -11.56 -9.44 -19.53
N ASP A 153 -12.17 -8.52 -20.28
CA ASP A 153 -11.43 -7.43 -20.90
C ASP A 153 -11.22 -6.28 -19.90
N TYR A 154 -10.00 -6.22 -19.37
CA TYR A 154 -9.55 -5.16 -18.48
C TYR A 154 -9.09 -3.93 -19.26
N HIS A 155 -9.65 -2.76 -18.94
CA HIS A 155 -9.31 -1.49 -19.58
C HIS A 155 -8.92 -0.42 -18.55
N ILE A 156 -8.04 0.51 -18.94
CA ILE A 156 -7.71 1.68 -18.12
C ILE A 156 -8.99 2.50 -17.86
N ASN A 157 -9.11 3.04 -16.65
CA ASN A 157 -10.27 3.79 -16.13
C ASN A 157 -11.57 2.97 -16.00
N GLN A 158 -11.52 1.65 -16.24
CA GLN A 158 -12.67 0.78 -16.00
C GLN A 158 -12.89 0.63 -14.49
N ARG A 159 -14.15 0.78 -14.08
CA ARG A 159 -14.56 0.54 -12.68
C ARG A 159 -15.12 -0.87 -12.56
N LEU A 160 -14.55 -1.64 -11.64
CA LEU A 160 -14.97 -3.01 -11.34
C LEU A 160 -15.07 -3.20 -9.83
N THR A 161 -15.81 -4.22 -9.41
CA THR A 161 -15.79 -4.71 -8.04
C THR A 161 -14.73 -5.81 -7.91
N PHE A 162 -13.87 -5.69 -6.92
CA PHE A 162 -12.82 -6.64 -6.61
C PHE A 162 -13.01 -7.24 -5.22
N TYR A 163 -12.42 -8.41 -5.01
CA TYR A 163 -12.31 -9.06 -3.71
C TYR A 163 -10.99 -8.67 -3.06
N LEU A 164 -11.01 -8.23 -1.80
CA LEU A 164 -9.79 -8.02 -1.01
C LEU A 164 -9.25 -9.38 -0.58
N ASP A 165 -8.22 -9.85 -1.26
CA ASP A 165 -7.69 -11.20 -1.11
C ASP A 165 -6.69 -11.31 0.04
N SER A 166 -5.59 -10.55 -0.06
CA SER A 166 -4.47 -10.66 0.87
C SER A 166 -3.63 -9.38 0.89
N ILE A 167 -2.65 -9.33 1.79
CA ILE A 167 -1.61 -8.29 1.81
C ILE A 167 -0.27 -8.99 1.55
N ARG A 168 0.50 -8.46 0.61
CA ARG A 168 1.83 -8.95 0.26
C ARG A 168 2.88 -7.90 0.59
N ASP A 169 3.97 -8.33 1.19
CA ASP A 169 5.16 -7.50 1.36
C ASP A 169 6.00 -7.55 0.07
N SER A 170 6.28 -6.38 -0.50
CA SER A 170 7.12 -6.22 -1.68
C SER A 170 8.34 -5.36 -1.35
N LEU A 171 9.32 -5.30 -2.27
CA LEU A 171 10.43 -4.36 -2.18
C LEU A 171 9.99 -2.89 -2.12
N ARG A 172 8.75 -2.60 -2.55
CA ARG A 172 8.12 -1.27 -2.53
C ARG A 172 7.16 -1.06 -1.35
N GLY A 173 7.29 -1.92 -0.33
CA GLY A 173 6.45 -1.94 0.88
C GLY A 173 5.27 -2.89 0.79
N ARG A 174 4.38 -2.80 1.78
CA ARG A 174 3.16 -3.60 1.86
C ARG A 174 2.18 -3.17 0.77
N GLU A 175 1.61 -4.12 0.06
CA GLU A 175 0.65 -3.89 -1.03
C GLU A 175 -0.62 -4.69 -0.78
N VAL A 176 -1.77 -4.07 -1.06
CA VAL A 176 -3.07 -4.75 -1.01
C VAL A 176 -3.24 -5.54 -2.29
N VAL A 177 -3.50 -6.84 -2.15
CA VAL A 177 -3.79 -7.73 -3.28
C VAL A 177 -5.30 -7.82 -3.43
N VAL A 178 -5.77 -7.56 -4.64
CA VAL A 178 -7.17 -7.70 -5.02
C VAL A 178 -7.34 -8.78 -6.07
N SER A 179 -8.53 -9.38 -6.09
CA SER A 179 -8.83 -10.50 -6.97
C SER A 179 -10.18 -10.38 -7.67
N ARG A 180 -10.21 -10.85 -8.92
CA ARG A 180 -11.42 -11.17 -9.67
C ARG A 180 -11.68 -12.67 -9.75
N ALA A 181 -10.63 -13.49 -9.67
CA ALA A 181 -10.70 -14.95 -9.80
C ALA A 181 -11.16 -15.68 -8.52
N ASN A 182 -10.85 -15.16 -7.34
CA ASN A 182 -11.09 -15.83 -6.06
C ASN A 182 -12.58 -16.11 -5.81
N THR A 183 -12.94 -17.31 -5.35
CA THR A 183 -14.31 -17.72 -4.97
C THR A 183 -14.98 -16.78 -3.95
N GLY A 184 -14.19 -16.12 -3.10
CA GLY A 184 -14.66 -15.12 -2.14
C GLY A 184 -15.39 -13.95 -2.79
N LEU A 185 -15.01 -13.55 -4.01
CA LEU A 185 -15.73 -12.55 -4.79
C LEU A 185 -17.20 -12.96 -4.99
N ILE A 186 -17.44 -14.18 -5.44
CA ILE A 186 -18.79 -14.69 -5.71
C ILE A 186 -19.58 -14.74 -4.41
N LYS A 187 -18.99 -15.28 -3.33
CA LYS A 187 -19.65 -15.38 -2.03
C LYS A 187 -20.15 -14.02 -1.55
N GLU A 188 -19.29 -13.00 -1.58
CA GLU A 188 -19.67 -11.68 -1.10
C GLU A 188 -20.60 -10.94 -2.07
N LEU A 189 -20.49 -11.18 -3.39
CA LEU A 189 -21.45 -10.64 -4.35
C LEU A 189 -22.85 -11.19 -4.14
N PHE A 190 -22.98 -12.50 -3.90
CA PHE A 190 -24.26 -13.11 -3.55
C PHE A 190 -24.80 -12.58 -2.23
N LYS A 191 -23.93 -12.38 -1.22
CA LYS A 191 -24.33 -11.76 0.04
C LYS A 191 -24.86 -10.33 -0.13
N ARG A 192 -24.29 -9.56 -1.07
CA ARG A 192 -24.76 -8.21 -1.41
C ARG A 192 -26.09 -8.23 -2.17
N GLU A 193 -26.26 -9.17 -3.11
CA GLU A 193 -27.39 -9.21 -4.04
C GLU A 193 -28.62 -9.95 -3.48
N VAL A 194 -28.41 -10.94 -2.61
CA VAL A 194 -29.46 -11.83 -2.09
C VAL A 194 -29.67 -11.57 -0.60
N PRO A 195 -30.76 -10.91 -0.19
CA PRO A 195 -31.06 -10.61 1.21
C PRO A 195 -31.09 -11.85 2.12
N GLU A 196 -31.57 -12.97 1.60
CA GLU A 196 -31.66 -14.24 2.32
C GLU A 196 -30.28 -14.85 2.62
N VAL A 197 -29.28 -14.61 1.76
CA VAL A 197 -27.88 -14.99 2.02
C VAL A 197 -27.26 -14.06 3.06
N ASN A 198 -27.61 -12.77 3.02
CA ASN A 198 -27.12 -11.80 4.00
C ASN A 198 -27.70 -12.04 5.41
N SER A 199 -28.98 -12.39 5.51
CA SER A 199 -29.64 -12.68 6.80
C SER A 199 -29.26 -14.05 7.39
N GLY A 200 -28.61 -14.91 6.60
CA GLY A 200 -28.27 -16.28 7.00
C GLY A 200 -29.43 -17.28 6.87
N ALA A 201 -30.58 -16.86 6.32
CA ALA A 201 -31.67 -17.79 5.99
C ALA A 201 -31.25 -18.80 4.93
N VAL A 202 -30.42 -18.37 3.97
CA VAL A 202 -29.76 -19.22 2.97
C VAL A 202 -28.25 -19.19 3.18
N GLU A 203 -27.63 -20.36 3.28
CA GLU A 203 -26.19 -20.53 3.44
C GLU A 203 -25.57 -21.07 2.14
N ILE A 204 -24.46 -20.47 1.70
CA ILE A 204 -23.63 -21.02 0.62
C ILE A 204 -22.68 -22.06 1.22
N LYS A 205 -22.94 -23.34 0.94
CA LYS A 205 -22.19 -24.49 1.48
C LYS A 205 -20.87 -24.74 0.74
N ALA A 206 -20.86 -24.56 -0.57
CA ALA A 206 -19.69 -24.80 -1.40
C ALA A 206 -19.74 -23.95 -2.67
N ILE A 207 -18.56 -23.55 -3.15
CA ILE A 207 -18.37 -22.86 -4.42
C ILE A 207 -17.25 -23.60 -5.16
N ALA A 208 -17.55 -24.03 -6.38
CA ALA A 208 -16.57 -24.55 -7.32
C ALA A 208 -16.52 -23.61 -8.53
N ARG A 209 -15.37 -22.99 -8.77
CA ARG A 209 -15.22 -21.91 -9.75
C ARG A 209 -14.06 -22.18 -10.68
N ASP A 210 -14.35 -22.07 -11.96
CA ASP A 210 -13.39 -21.95 -13.06
C ASP A 210 -13.50 -20.50 -13.58
N PRO A 211 -12.62 -19.59 -13.13
CA PRO A 211 -12.75 -18.17 -13.39
C PRO A 211 -12.69 -17.85 -14.88
N GLY A 212 -13.73 -17.19 -15.38
CA GLY A 212 -13.92 -16.81 -16.78
C GLY A 212 -14.75 -17.81 -17.59
N SER A 213 -15.23 -18.86 -16.95
CA SER A 213 -15.86 -20.00 -17.63
C SER A 213 -17.14 -20.40 -16.92
N ARG A 214 -17.04 -20.91 -15.68
CA ARG A 214 -18.20 -21.46 -14.97
C ARG A 214 -18.01 -21.46 -13.47
N THR A 215 -19.04 -21.01 -12.77
CA THR A 215 -19.17 -21.18 -11.32
C THR A 215 -20.36 -22.07 -10.98
N LYS A 216 -20.15 -23.05 -10.09
CA LYS A 216 -21.20 -23.87 -9.47
C LYS A 216 -21.25 -23.57 -7.98
N ILE A 217 -22.46 -23.45 -7.46
CA ILE A 217 -22.70 -23.04 -6.08
C ILE A 217 -23.71 -24.02 -5.45
N ALA A 218 -23.40 -24.50 -4.26
CA ALA A 218 -24.31 -25.28 -3.44
C ALA A 218 -24.88 -24.39 -2.33
N VAL A 219 -26.21 -24.32 -2.24
CA VAL A 219 -26.93 -23.49 -1.27
C VAL A 219 -27.88 -24.33 -0.44
N TYR A 220 -28.08 -23.94 0.82
CA TYR A 220 -28.94 -24.62 1.78
C TYR A 220 -29.80 -23.59 2.52
N SER A 221 -31.07 -23.89 2.78
CA SER A 221 -31.94 -23.01 3.56
C SER A 221 -32.10 -23.52 4.99
N HIS A 222 -31.87 -22.64 5.96
CA HIS A 222 -32.14 -22.90 7.39
C HIS A 222 -33.57 -22.56 7.79
N GLN A 223 -34.30 -21.84 6.94
CA GLN A 223 -35.65 -21.36 7.23
C GLN A 223 -36.69 -22.15 6.43
N SER A 224 -37.64 -22.74 7.14
CA SER A 224 -38.77 -23.42 6.51
C SER A 224 -39.58 -22.44 5.67
N GLY A 225 -39.93 -22.85 4.44
CA GLY A 225 -40.66 -22.03 3.48
C GLY A 225 -39.80 -21.11 2.61
N VAL A 226 -38.47 -21.08 2.79
CA VAL A 226 -37.55 -20.35 1.91
C VAL A 226 -36.87 -21.33 0.96
N ASP A 227 -37.09 -21.16 -0.35
CA ASP A 227 -36.38 -21.92 -1.39
C ASP A 227 -34.99 -21.29 -1.65
N PRO A 228 -33.89 -21.99 -1.32
CA PRO A 228 -32.55 -21.42 -1.44
C PRO A 228 -32.15 -21.14 -2.88
N VAL A 229 -32.59 -21.96 -3.85
CA VAL A 229 -32.26 -21.74 -5.27
C VAL A 229 -33.08 -20.59 -5.82
N GLY A 230 -34.40 -20.58 -5.60
CA GLY A 230 -35.28 -19.50 -6.01
C GLY A 230 -34.87 -18.13 -5.46
N SER A 231 -34.47 -18.07 -4.18
CA SER A 231 -33.96 -16.83 -3.56
C SER A 231 -32.67 -16.34 -4.22
N CYS A 232 -31.75 -17.24 -4.56
CA CYS A 232 -30.48 -16.87 -5.20
C CYS A 232 -30.62 -16.49 -6.68
N VAL A 233 -31.55 -17.12 -7.40
CA VAL A 233 -31.81 -16.83 -8.83
C VAL A 233 -32.61 -15.55 -8.99
N GLY A 234 -33.62 -15.32 -8.13
CA GLY A 234 -34.55 -14.21 -8.25
C GLY A 234 -35.52 -14.35 -9.43
N GLN A 235 -36.46 -13.42 -9.56
CA GLN A 235 -37.42 -13.43 -10.67
C GLN A 235 -36.69 -13.37 -12.02
N LYS A 236 -36.94 -14.33 -12.90
CA LYS A 236 -36.31 -14.45 -14.23
C LYS A 236 -34.77 -14.44 -14.21
N GLY A 237 -34.14 -14.81 -13.10
CA GLY A 237 -32.67 -14.85 -13.00
C GLY A 237 -32.00 -13.49 -12.75
N VAL A 238 -32.74 -12.44 -12.41
CA VAL A 238 -32.19 -11.08 -12.27
C VAL A 238 -31.04 -11.02 -11.25
N ARG A 239 -31.16 -11.73 -10.11
CA ARG A 239 -30.12 -11.69 -9.05
C ARG A 239 -28.86 -12.44 -9.47
N VAL A 240 -29.01 -13.63 -10.05
CA VAL A 240 -27.86 -14.41 -10.53
C VAL A 240 -27.13 -13.73 -11.70
N GLN A 241 -27.85 -12.94 -12.52
CA GLN A 241 -27.24 -12.16 -13.60
C GLN A 241 -26.45 -10.94 -13.10
N ALA A 242 -26.85 -10.35 -11.96
CA ALA A 242 -26.13 -9.25 -11.34
C ALA A 242 -24.80 -9.69 -10.70
N VAL A 243 -24.64 -10.99 -10.44
CA VAL A 243 -23.36 -11.62 -10.10
C VAL A 243 -22.72 -12.07 -11.42
N PRO A 244 -21.75 -11.33 -11.99
CA PRO A 244 -21.22 -11.66 -13.30
C PRO A 244 -20.72 -13.11 -13.34
N PRO A 245 -20.97 -13.83 -14.44
CA PRO A 245 -20.31 -15.10 -14.73
C PRO A 245 -18.85 -14.77 -15.06
N VAL A 246 -18.08 -14.52 -14.01
CA VAL A 246 -16.63 -14.58 -14.07
C VAL A 246 -16.24 -16.00 -13.79
#